data_AF-A0A252B3J7-F1
#
_entry.id   AF-A0A252B3J7-F1
#
_cell.length_a   1.000
_cell.length_b   1.000
_cell.length_c   1.000
_cell.angle_alpha   90.00
_cell.angle_beta   90.00
_cell.angle_gamma   90.00
#
_symmetry.space_group_name_H-M   'P 1'
#
loop_
_entity.id
_entity.type
_entity.pdbx_description
1 polymer ?
#
loop_
_entity_poly.entity_id
_entity_poly.type
_entity_poly.pdbx_seq_one_letter_code
_entity_poly.pdbx_strand_id
1 'polypeptide(L)'
;MTDAYDLDDTLQGTDFEDTSTVLWNGDTAEGKPGLLLSLLYFFWKIDWHQHNTLMRPDVTYLVTENSRFFSPPPSEGVIHGLMHAWLHLSKVTIANQSFEELCEGSQTEGAKERFIPLAPALRWFWMGLENDDRAIEARKWLTAIGWENIIKDAAARDKATRAILAGHATGFAFSIEEMPEYTRARKAAESRFEADMQTWMRGGAIAPMPALKDYPPEVQHEAA
;
A
#
# COMPACT_ATOMS: atom_id res chain seq x y z
N MET A 1 15.56 -26.95 -60.70
CA MET A 1 16.57 -26.23 -59.89
C MET A 1 15.82 -25.83 -58.64
N THR A 2 16.10 -26.54 -57.52
CA THR A 2 15.97 -26.15 -56.09
C THR A 2 14.72 -25.42 -55.61
N ASP A 3 14.14 -25.65 -54.45
CA ASP A 3 14.19 -26.69 -53.40
C ASP A 3 13.10 -26.26 -52.39
N ALA A 4 12.84 -27.13 -51.43
CA ALA A 4 11.84 -27.06 -50.37
C ALA A 4 11.95 -25.88 -49.35
N TYR A 5 11.09 -25.97 -48.33
CA TYR A 5 11.00 -25.28 -47.02
C TYR A 5 10.00 -24.13 -46.93
N ASP A 6 9.22 -23.97 -45.87
CA ASP A 6 8.61 -24.85 -44.85
C ASP A 6 7.72 -23.92 -44.01
N LEU A 7 6.88 -24.52 -43.17
CA LEU A 7 6.10 -23.86 -42.12
C LEU A 7 6.91 -22.88 -41.26
N ASP A 8 6.33 -21.72 -40.96
CA ASP A 8 6.16 -21.21 -39.58
C ASP A 8 5.36 -19.90 -39.63
N ASP A 9 4.18 -19.87 -39.01
CA ASP A 9 4.03 -19.56 -37.58
C ASP A 9 4.07 -18.05 -37.34
N THR A 10 2.90 -17.44 -37.49
CA THR A 10 2.56 -16.29 -36.66
C THR A 10 1.19 -16.57 -36.09
N LEU A 11 1.20 -17.46 -35.09
CA LEU A 11 0.35 -17.40 -33.90
C LEU A 11 -0.54 -16.15 -33.87
N GLN A 12 -1.76 -16.28 -34.37
CA GLN A 12 -2.92 -15.62 -33.79
C GLN A 12 -3.15 -16.26 -32.42
N GLY A 13 -2.31 -15.88 -31.46
CA GLY A 13 -2.37 -16.29 -30.07
C GLY A 13 -2.60 -15.06 -29.22
N THR A 14 -3.88 -14.80 -28.95
CA THR A 14 -4.42 -14.21 -27.73
C THR A 14 -3.78 -12.92 -27.20
N ASP A 15 -4.60 -11.87 -27.14
CA ASP A 15 -4.41 -10.70 -26.29
C ASP A 15 -3.71 -11.06 -24.97
N PHE A 16 -2.40 -10.78 -24.89
CA PHE A 16 -1.68 -10.72 -23.63
C PHE A 16 -2.12 -9.44 -22.91
N GLU A 17 -3.38 -9.40 -22.45
CA GLU A 17 -3.71 -8.55 -21.32
C GLU A 17 -3.10 -9.20 -20.07
N ASP A 18 -1.78 -9.13 -19.98
CA ASP A 18 -1.01 -9.39 -18.76
C ASP A 18 -1.28 -8.22 -17.80
N THR A 19 -2.52 -8.15 -17.33
CA THR A 19 -3.00 -7.10 -16.43
C THR A 19 -2.59 -7.50 -15.02
N SER A 20 -1.51 -6.86 -14.54
CA SER A 20 -1.17 -6.88 -13.11
C SER A 20 -2.40 -6.49 -12.30
N THR A 21 -2.64 -7.20 -11.19
CA THR A 21 -3.76 -6.85 -10.29
C THR A 21 -3.27 -5.80 -9.30
N VAL A 22 -3.84 -4.60 -9.33
CA VAL A 22 -3.55 -3.55 -8.35
C VAL A 22 -4.14 -3.97 -6.99
N LEU A 23 -3.27 -4.20 -6.01
CA LEU A 23 -3.63 -4.60 -4.64
C LEU A 23 -3.87 -3.40 -3.73
N TRP A 24 -3.22 -2.27 -4.02
CA TRP A 24 -3.44 -0.99 -3.36
C TRP A 24 -3.05 0.14 -4.29
N ASN A 25 -3.84 1.22 -4.28
CA ASN A 25 -3.57 2.45 -5.02
C ASN A 25 -3.71 3.63 -4.06
N GLY A 26 -2.62 4.35 -3.87
CA GLY A 26 -2.56 5.55 -3.04
C GLY A 26 -3.04 6.81 -3.74
N ASP A 27 -3.28 6.75 -5.06
CA ASP A 27 -3.82 7.86 -5.83
C ASP A 27 -5.35 7.85 -5.90
N THR A 28 -5.91 9.04 -6.10
CA THR A 28 -7.30 9.27 -6.47
C THR A 28 -7.56 8.83 -7.91
N ALA A 29 -8.85 8.72 -8.28
CA ALA A 29 -9.24 8.45 -9.67
C ALA A 29 -8.72 9.49 -10.69
N GLU A 30 -8.32 10.69 -10.22
CA GLU A 30 -7.74 11.75 -11.05
C GLU A 30 -6.20 11.69 -11.14
N GLY A 31 -5.55 10.65 -10.58
CA GLY A 31 -4.09 10.50 -10.56
C GLY A 31 -3.38 11.47 -9.61
N LYS A 32 -4.10 12.07 -8.65
CA LYS A 32 -3.52 12.87 -7.57
C LYS A 32 -3.31 12.03 -6.32
N PRO A 33 -2.32 12.33 -5.47
CA PRO A 33 -2.15 11.64 -4.20
C PRO A 33 -3.43 11.66 -3.37
N GLY A 34 -3.80 10.49 -2.87
CA GLY A 34 -4.90 10.32 -1.94
C GLY A 34 -4.65 11.02 -0.61
N LEU A 35 -5.67 11.02 0.24
CA LEU A 35 -5.62 11.68 1.54
C LEU A 35 -4.52 11.11 2.44
N LEU A 36 -4.32 9.79 2.43
CA LEU A 36 -3.26 9.14 3.21
C LEU A 36 -1.88 9.64 2.78
N LEU A 37 -1.55 9.57 1.49
CA LEU A 37 -0.26 10.03 0.96
C LEU A 37 -0.02 11.51 1.24
N SER A 38 -1.06 12.34 1.04
CA SER A 38 -1.01 13.77 1.35
C SER A 38 -0.70 14.02 2.83
N LEU A 39 -1.33 13.27 3.74
CA LEU A 39 -1.09 13.37 5.18
C LEU A 39 0.31 12.90 5.57
N LEU A 40 0.80 11.80 5.02
CA LEU A 40 2.14 11.27 5.32
C LEU A 40 3.22 12.25 4.89
N TYR A 41 3.07 12.85 3.71
CA TYR A 41 3.97 13.90 3.25
C TYR A 41 3.93 15.14 4.15
N PHE A 42 2.74 15.53 4.61
CA PHE A 42 2.58 16.63 5.56
C PHE A 42 3.24 16.33 6.91
N PHE A 43 3.10 15.11 7.44
CA PHE A 43 3.77 14.67 8.66
C PHE A 43 5.29 14.68 8.50
N TRP A 44 5.80 14.16 7.38
CA TRP A 44 7.24 14.23 7.09
C TRP A 44 7.76 15.66 7.10
N LYS A 45 7.03 16.64 6.54
CA LYS A 45 7.42 18.06 6.60
C LYS A 45 7.47 18.61 8.02
N ILE A 46 6.51 18.25 8.87
CA ILE A 46 6.48 18.66 10.28
C ILE A 46 7.67 18.04 11.03
N ASP A 47 7.91 16.75 10.82
CA ASP A 47 9.01 16.00 11.42
C ASP A 47 10.36 16.59 11.01
N TRP A 48 10.53 16.88 9.72
CA TRP A 48 11.71 17.53 9.17
C TRP A 48 11.91 18.94 9.75
N HIS A 49 10.84 19.73 9.85
CA HIS A 49 10.89 21.08 10.46
C HIS A 49 11.37 21.00 11.91
N GLN A 50 10.82 20.09 12.72
CA GLN A 50 11.24 19.88 14.11
C GLN A 50 12.72 19.49 14.23
N HIS A 51 13.19 18.57 13.39
CA HIS A 51 14.59 18.14 13.40
C HIS A 51 15.56 19.27 12.99
N ASN A 52 15.20 20.08 11.99
CA ASN A 52 16.14 21.04 11.38
C ASN A 52 16.04 22.46 11.94
N THR A 53 14.97 22.78 12.66
CA THR A 53 14.77 24.11 13.23
C THR A 53 14.45 24.03 14.71
N LEU A 54 15.46 23.62 15.49
CA LEU A 54 15.44 23.54 16.95
C LEU A 54 14.88 24.80 17.68
N MET A 55 14.72 25.94 17.00
CA MET A 55 14.34 27.23 17.60
C MET A 55 13.45 28.13 16.70
N ARG A 56 12.75 27.62 15.66
CA ARG A 56 11.85 28.45 14.84
C ARG A 56 10.37 28.12 15.08
N PRO A 57 9.59 29.03 15.71
CA PRO A 57 8.16 28.84 15.93
C PRO A 57 7.32 29.07 14.67
N ASP A 58 7.89 29.70 13.63
CA ASP A 58 7.14 30.03 12.42
C ASP A 58 6.82 28.77 11.59
N VAL A 59 5.53 28.44 11.56
CA VAL A 59 4.94 27.33 10.80
C VAL A 59 4.00 27.83 9.71
N THR A 60 3.97 29.14 9.44
CA THR A 60 3.05 29.77 8.46
C THR A 60 3.24 29.18 7.06
N TYR A 61 4.48 28.85 6.70
CA TYR A 61 4.78 28.23 5.41
C TYR A 61 4.16 26.82 5.31
N LEU A 62 4.14 26.04 6.39
CA LEU A 62 3.51 24.72 6.43
C LEU A 62 2.00 24.83 6.24
N VAL A 63 1.34 25.86 6.79
CA VAL A 63 -0.07 26.15 6.50
C VAL A 63 -0.26 26.44 5.01
N THR A 64 0.50 27.41 4.50
CA THR A 64 0.33 27.93 3.13
C THR A 64 0.52 26.84 2.08
N GLU A 65 1.59 26.05 2.19
CA GLU A 65 1.90 24.99 1.22
C GLU A 65 0.88 23.85 1.24
N ASN A 66 0.28 23.57 2.39
CA ASN A 66 -0.56 22.39 2.58
C ASN A 66 -2.06 22.66 2.53
N SER A 67 -2.48 23.94 2.54
CA SER A 67 -3.89 24.33 2.53
C SER A 67 -4.69 23.78 1.35
N ARG A 68 -4.04 23.53 0.20
CA ARG A 68 -4.69 22.99 -1.00
C ARG A 68 -4.92 21.48 -0.98
N PHE A 69 -4.26 20.73 -0.09
CA PHE A 69 -4.33 19.27 -0.03
C PHE A 69 -5.36 18.78 0.99
N PHE A 70 -5.84 19.66 1.87
CA PHE A 70 -6.74 19.31 2.96
C PHE A 70 -7.97 20.22 2.97
N SER A 71 -9.12 19.63 3.25
CA SER A 71 -10.37 20.36 3.47
C SER A 71 -11.01 19.85 4.76
N PRO A 72 -11.02 20.64 5.86
CA PRO A 72 -10.49 22.01 5.96
C PRO A 72 -8.95 22.08 5.93
N PRO A 73 -8.36 23.23 5.55
CA PRO A 73 -6.91 23.44 5.60
C PRO A 73 -6.40 23.40 7.07
N PRO A 74 -5.15 22.98 7.31
CA PRO A 74 -4.58 23.01 8.66
C PRO A 74 -4.33 24.47 9.09
N SER A 75 -4.62 24.78 10.35
CA SER A 75 -4.20 26.03 10.99
C SER A 75 -2.80 25.91 11.59
N GLU A 76 -2.21 27.01 12.06
CA GLU A 76 -0.99 26.96 12.87
C GLU A 76 -1.19 26.19 14.17
N GLY A 77 -2.37 26.34 14.81
CA GLY A 77 -2.72 25.59 16.02
C GLY A 77 -2.78 24.09 15.81
N VAL A 78 -3.27 23.64 14.63
CA VAL A 78 -3.19 22.24 14.21
C VAL A 78 -1.74 21.79 14.13
N ILE A 79 -0.87 22.54 13.45
CA ILE A 79 0.54 22.16 13.28
C ILE A 79 1.26 22.08 14.63
N HIS A 80 1.07 23.07 15.50
CA HIS A 80 1.62 23.05 16.86
C HIS A 80 1.10 21.86 17.67
N GLY A 81 -0.19 21.53 17.56
CA GLY A 81 -0.77 20.34 18.18
C GLY A 81 -0.14 19.04 17.68
N LEU A 82 0.09 18.90 16.37
CA LEU A 82 0.80 17.75 15.78
C LEU A 82 2.26 17.68 16.26
N MET A 83 2.94 18.83 16.37
CA MET A 83 4.30 18.95 16.90
C MET A 83 4.39 18.56 18.39
N HIS A 84 3.35 18.76 19.19
CA HIS A 84 3.36 18.32 20.59
C HIS A 84 3.39 16.79 20.72
N ALA A 85 2.79 16.06 19.77
CA ALA A 85 2.88 14.61 19.68
C ALA A 85 4.05 14.12 18.80
N TRP A 86 5.09 14.94 18.61
CA TRP A 86 6.18 14.70 17.65
C TRP A 86 6.84 13.32 17.77
N LEU A 87 7.14 12.85 18.99
CA LEU A 87 7.75 11.51 19.18
C LEU A 87 6.88 10.37 18.61
N HIS A 88 5.56 10.56 18.56
CA HIS A 88 4.65 9.58 17.98
C HIS A 88 4.48 9.81 16.48
N LEU A 89 4.47 11.08 16.04
CA LEU A 89 4.47 11.44 14.63
C LEU A 89 5.71 10.89 13.90
N SER A 90 6.89 11.00 14.51
CA SER A 90 8.15 10.47 13.96
C SER A 90 8.10 8.95 13.76
N LYS A 91 7.33 8.20 14.56
CA LYS A 91 7.12 6.76 14.31
C LYS A 91 6.27 6.51 13.06
N VAL A 92 5.35 7.41 12.75
CA VAL A 92 4.55 7.34 11.50
C VAL A 92 5.43 7.61 10.29
N THR A 93 6.32 8.61 10.38
CA THR A 93 7.26 8.91 9.28
C THR A 93 8.25 7.76 9.07
N ILE A 94 8.79 7.17 10.14
CA ILE A 94 9.63 5.95 10.08
C ILE A 94 8.87 4.76 9.47
N ALA A 95 7.60 4.55 9.85
CA ALA A 95 6.80 3.46 9.26
C ALA A 95 6.60 3.68 7.75
N ASN A 96 6.36 4.92 7.31
CA ASN A 96 6.29 5.22 5.89
C ASN A 96 7.62 5.00 5.17
N GLN A 97 8.73 5.45 5.75
CA GLN A 97 10.06 5.23 5.19
C GLN A 97 10.39 3.74 5.07
N SER A 98 10.03 2.92 6.05
CA SER A 98 10.23 1.47 5.97
C SER A 98 9.44 0.81 4.83
N PHE A 99 8.29 1.38 4.44
CA PHE A 99 7.53 0.94 3.28
C PHE A 99 8.23 1.35 1.97
N GLU A 100 8.77 2.57 1.89
CA GLU A 100 9.54 3.03 0.74
C GLU A 100 10.79 2.17 0.53
N GLU A 101 11.55 1.91 1.59
CA GLU A 101 12.70 0.98 1.58
C GLU A 101 12.31 -0.42 1.08
N LEU A 102 11.13 -0.91 1.49
CA LEU A 102 10.61 -2.20 1.04
C LEU A 102 10.25 -2.20 -0.45
N CYS A 103 9.74 -1.09 -0.98
CA CYS A 103 9.40 -0.93 -2.40
C CYS A 103 10.65 -0.78 -3.28
N GLU A 104 11.72 -0.19 -2.76
CA GLU A 104 13.02 -0.09 -3.45
C GLU A 104 13.72 -1.46 -3.61
N GLY A 105 13.23 -2.49 -2.91
CA GLY A 105 13.57 -3.90 -3.17
C GLY A 105 15.03 -4.24 -2.85
N SER A 106 15.72 -4.89 -3.80
CA SER A 106 17.09 -5.43 -3.63
C SER A 106 18.16 -4.38 -3.33
N GLN A 107 17.81 -3.09 -3.40
CA GLN A 107 18.72 -1.99 -3.09
C GLN A 107 18.92 -1.80 -1.57
N THR A 108 17.98 -2.29 -0.76
CA THR A 108 18.01 -2.10 0.69
C THR A 108 18.03 -3.43 1.41
N GLU A 109 19.21 -3.86 1.83
CA GLU A 109 19.40 -5.08 2.63
C GLU A 109 18.60 -5.00 3.94
N GLY A 110 17.94 -6.09 4.32
CA GLY A 110 17.17 -6.16 5.56
C GLY A 110 15.84 -5.39 5.56
N ALA A 111 15.35 -4.89 4.40
CA ALA A 111 14.13 -4.09 4.34
C ALA A 111 12.88 -4.87 4.81
N LYS A 112 12.81 -6.17 4.51
CA LYS A 112 11.69 -7.03 4.94
C LYS A 112 11.64 -7.17 6.46
N GLU A 113 12.79 -7.29 7.11
CA GLU A 113 12.95 -7.48 8.55
C GLU A 113 12.69 -6.18 9.34
N ARG A 114 12.97 -5.03 8.72
CA ARG A 114 12.79 -3.70 9.31
C ARG A 114 11.44 -3.07 9.01
N PHE A 115 10.60 -3.70 8.19
CA PHE A 115 9.29 -3.18 7.82
C PHE A 115 8.39 -2.96 9.04
N ILE A 116 7.79 -1.77 9.14
CA ILE A 116 6.86 -1.40 10.20
C ILE A 116 5.49 -1.10 9.57
N PRO A 117 4.41 -1.79 9.99
CA PRO A 117 3.07 -1.51 9.50
C PRO A 117 2.59 -0.11 9.90
N LEU A 118 1.94 0.58 8.97
CA LEU A 118 1.55 1.98 9.14
C LEU A 118 0.30 2.16 9.99
N ALA A 119 -0.72 1.31 9.82
CA ALA A 119 -1.98 1.48 10.55
C ALA A 119 -1.80 1.39 12.07
N PRO A 120 -0.98 0.47 12.62
CA PRO A 120 -0.60 0.52 14.02
C PRO A 120 0.12 1.82 14.40
N ALA A 121 1.11 2.28 13.62
CA ALA A 121 1.82 3.52 13.92
C ALA A 121 0.88 4.74 14.01
N LEU A 122 -0.09 4.85 13.08
CA LEU A 122 -1.12 5.90 13.10
C LEU A 122 -2.03 5.80 14.33
N ARG A 123 -2.43 4.59 14.75
CA ARG A 123 -3.22 4.41 15.98
C ARG A 123 -2.45 4.83 17.23
N TRP A 124 -1.16 4.52 17.29
CA TRP A 124 -0.29 4.98 18.37
C TRP A 124 -0.12 6.50 18.38
N PHE A 125 -0.01 7.10 17.19
CA PHE A 125 -0.01 8.55 17.05
C PHE A 125 -1.30 9.19 17.57
N TRP A 126 -2.47 8.61 17.26
CA TRP A 126 -3.75 9.07 17.79
C TRP A 126 -3.78 9.06 19.32
N MET A 127 -3.34 7.96 19.95
CA MET A 127 -3.23 7.88 21.42
C MET A 127 -2.30 8.96 21.98
N GLY A 128 -1.20 9.28 21.28
CA GLY A 128 -0.31 10.38 21.65
C GLY A 128 -1.02 11.73 21.67
N LEU A 129 -1.85 12.01 20.67
CA LEU A 129 -2.68 13.21 20.61
C LEU A 129 -3.78 13.23 21.68
N GLU A 130 -4.33 12.07 22.05
CA GLU A 130 -5.38 11.98 23.06
C GLU A 130 -4.90 12.34 24.46
N ASN A 131 -3.63 12.05 24.75
CA ASN A 131 -2.99 12.30 26.03
C ASN A 131 -2.40 13.72 26.18
N ASP A 132 -2.54 14.59 25.16
CA ASP A 132 -2.06 15.98 25.21
C ASP A 132 -3.19 16.98 24.92
N ASP A 133 -3.53 17.80 25.91
CA ASP A 133 -4.56 18.84 25.79
C ASP A 133 -4.19 19.90 24.74
N ARG A 134 -2.89 20.13 24.51
CA ARG A 134 -2.42 21.08 23.48
C ARG A 134 -2.68 20.56 22.06
N ALA A 135 -2.97 19.27 21.91
CA ALA A 135 -3.27 18.63 20.63
C ALA A 135 -4.77 18.55 20.31
N ILE A 136 -5.65 19.18 21.12
CA ILE A 136 -7.12 19.15 20.88
C ILE A 136 -7.50 19.66 19.48
N GLU A 137 -6.89 20.75 19.03
CA GLU A 137 -7.19 21.31 17.70
C GLU A 137 -6.74 20.37 16.58
N ALA A 138 -5.54 19.79 16.70
CA ALA A 138 -5.02 18.79 15.78
C ALA A 138 -5.92 17.55 15.68
N ARG A 139 -6.42 17.04 16.82
CA ARG A 139 -7.39 15.93 16.84
C ARG A 139 -8.67 16.26 16.09
N LYS A 140 -9.27 17.42 16.40
CA LYS A 140 -10.50 17.87 15.73
C LYS A 140 -10.29 18.00 14.22
N TRP A 141 -9.15 18.55 13.81
CA TRP A 141 -8.80 18.68 12.41
C TRP A 141 -8.61 17.33 11.71
N LEU A 142 -7.87 16.39 12.32
CA LEU A 142 -7.70 15.03 11.79
C LEU A 142 -9.06 14.31 11.62
N THR A 143 -9.95 14.43 12.60
CA THR A 143 -11.31 13.92 12.47
C THR A 143 -12.05 14.58 11.30
N ALA A 144 -11.95 15.89 11.16
CA ALA A 144 -12.65 16.65 10.12
C ALA A 144 -12.19 16.30 8.69
N ILE A 145 -10.89 16.04 8.48
CA ILE A 145 -10.38 15.63 7.16
C ILE A 145 -10.67 14.15 6.84
N GLY A 146 -11.12 13.35 7.82
CA GLY A 146 -11.50 11.96 7.62
C GLY A 146 -10.50 10.94 8.17
N TRP A 147 -10.01 11.11 9.39
CA TRP A 147 -9.10 10.19 10.09
C TRP A 147 -9.47 8.70 9.95
N GLU A 148 -10.76 8.35 10.08
CA GLU A 148 -11.20 6.95 9.95
C GLU A 148 -10.93 6.37 8.56
N ASN A 149 -11.03 7.19 7.50
CA ASN A 149 -10.71 6.76 6.14
C ASN A 149 -9.20 6.61 5.95
N ILE A 150 -8.40 7.49 6.54
CA ILE A 150 -6.93 7.39 6.56
C ILE A 150 -6.49 6.07 7.21
N ILE A 151 -7.09 5.70 8.35
CA ILE A 151 -6.78 4.44 9.04
C ILE A 151 -7.19 3.22 8.20
N LYS A 152 -8.36 3.27 7.54
CA LYS A 152 -8.80 2.18 6.64
C LYS A 152 -7.86 2.01 5.46
N ASP A 153 -7.44 3.12 4.84
CA ASP A 153 -6.53 3.11 3.71
C ASP A 153 -5.14 2.60 4.12
N ALA A 154 -4.62 3.05 5.27
CA ALA A 154 -3.37 2.53 5.82
C ALA A 154 -3.44 1.02 6.11
N ALA A 155 -4.58 0.53 6.60
CA ALA A 155 -4.78 -0.90 6.82
C ALA A 155 -4.88 -1.69 5.51
N ALA A 156 -5.46 -1.10 4.46
CA ALA A 156 -5.48 -1.69 3.12
C ALA A 156 -4.06 -1.77 2.53
N ARG A 157 -3.26 -0.69 2.67
CA ARG A 157 -1.84 -0.68 2.30
C ARG A 157 -1.07 -1.78 3.05
N ASP A 158 -1.17 -1.83 4.38
CA ASP A 158 -0.50 -2.85 5.20
C ASP A 158 -0.91 -4.28 4.81
N LYS A 159 -2.18 -4.49 4.45
CA LYS A 159 -2.66 -5.79 3.96
C LYS A 159 -2.03 -6.14 2.61
N ALA A 160 -1.97 -5.19 1.68
CA ALA A 160 -1.34 -5.38 0.38
C ALA A 160 0.18 -5.59 0.50
N THR A 161 0.85 -4.92 1.44
CA THR A 161 2.28 -5.12 1.72
C THR A 161 2.62 -6.55 2.12
N ARG A 162 1.69 -7.31 2.70
CA ARG A 162 1.91 -8.74 2.99
C ARG A 162 2.19 -9.55 1.72
N ALA A 163 1.63 -9.15 0.59
CA ALA A 163 1.93 -9.78 -0.70
C ALA A 163 3.36 -9.46 -1.16
N ILE A 164 3.87 -8.25 -0.89
CA ILE A 164 5.28 -7.90 -1.16
C ILE A 164 6.22 -8.74 -0.30
N LEU A 165 5.92 -8.83 1.01
CA LEU A 165 6.74 -9.63 1.94
C LEU A 165 6.80 -11.10 1.53
N ALA A 166 5.68 -11.66 1.07
CA ALA A 166 5.57 -13.02 0.55
C ALA A 166 6.22 -13.21 -0.84
N GLY A 167 6.65 -12.14 -1.51
CA GLY A 167 7.22 -12.21 -2.85
C GLY A 167 6.18 -12.49 -3.94
N HIS A 168 4.94 -12.03 -3.75
CA HIS A 168 3.84 -12.17 -4.70
C HIS A 168 3.49 -10.85 -5.41
N ALA A 169 4.02 -9.73 -4.91
CA ALA A 169 3.73 -8.39 -5.39
C ALA A 169 4.98 -7.53 -5.39
N THR A 170 4.96 -6.50 -6.24
CA THR A 170 5.93 -5.40 -6.21
C THR A 170 5.27 -4.14 -5.66
N GLY A 171 6.06 -3.32 -4.98
CA GLY A 171 5.62 -2.04 -4.46
C GLY A 171 6.23 -0.90 -5.27
N PHE A 172 5.44 0.14 -5.48
CA PHE A 172 5.85 1.45 -5.94
C PHE A 172 5.46 2.47 -4.87
N ALA A 173 6.05 3.67 -4.88
CA ALA A 173 5.83 4.69 -3.85
C ALA A 173 4.33 4.99 -3.58
N PHE A 174 3.47 4.85 -4.60
CA PHE A 174 2.04 5.14 -4.54
C PHE A 174 1.14 3.97 -4.96
N SER A 175 1.66 2.79 -5.24
CA SER A 175 0.84 1.61 -5.60
C SER A 175 1.50 0.30 -5.21
N ILE A 176 0.70 -0.76 -5.07
CA ILE A 176 1.19 -2.13 -4.88
C ILE A 176 0.48 -3.00 -5.90
N GLU A 177 1.24 -3.78 -6.66
CA GLU A 177 0.74 -4.59 -7.75
C GLU A 177 1.18 -6.05 -7.60
N GLU A 178 0.23 -6.96 -7.79
CA GLU A 178 0.51 -8.39 -7.86
C GLU A 178 1.42 -8.67 -9.07
N MET A 179 2.47 -9.46 -8.89
CA MET A 179 3.37 -9.79 -9.98
C MET A 179 2.60 -10.56 -11.07
N PRO A 180 2.85 -10.30 -12.37
CA PRO A 180 2.10 -10.96 -13.44
C PRO A 180 2.18 -12.49 -13.40
N GLU A 181 3.35 -13.04 -13.07
CA GLU A 181 3.56 -14.49 -12.87
C GLU A 181 2.68 -15.07 -11.76
N TYR A 182 2.60 -14.38 -10.61
CA TYR A 182 1.76 -14.79 -9.50
C TYR A 182 0.27 -14.64 -9.84
N THR A 183 -0.09 -13.54 -10.53
CA THR A 183 -1.46 -13.31 -11.03
C THR A 183 -1.92 -14.47 -11.92
N ARG A 184 -1.07 -14.90 -12.86
CA ARG A 184 -1.33 -16.03 -13.76
C ARG A 184 -1.47 -17.34 -12.99
N ALA A 185 -0.55 -17.62 -12.06
CA ALA A 185 -0.58 -18.82 -11.23
C ALA A 185 -1.86 -18.89 -10.35
N ARG A 186 -2.28 -17.75 -9.79
CA ARG A 186 -3.49 -17.65 -8.97
C ARG A 186 -4.75 -17.87 -9.80
N LYS A 187 -4.88 -17.21 -10.96
CA LYS A 187 -6.02 -17.41 -11.88
C LYS A 187 -6.11 -18.87 -12.35
N ALA A 188 -4.98 -19.52 -12.63
CA ALA A 188 -4.94 -20.94 -12.98
C ALA A 188 -5.42 -21.83 -11.82
N ALA A 189 -5.00 -21.53 -10.59
CA ALA A 189 -5.45 -22.26 -9.41
C ALA A 189 -6.95 -22.09 -9.13
N GLU A 190 -7.48 -20.87 -9.27
CA GLU A 190 -8.92 -20.57 -9.16
C GLU A 190 -9.73 -21.33 -10.23
N SER A 191 -9.25 -21.36 -11.47
CA SER A 191 -9.90 -22.11 -12.55
C SER A 191 -9.96 -23.62 -12.27
N ARG A 192 -8.87 -24.19 -11.74
CA ARG A 192 -8.84 -25.61 -11.32
C ARG A 192 -9.87 -25.89 -10.22
N PHE A 193 -9.93 -25.01 -9.21
CA PHE A 193 -10.92 -25.11 -8.13
C PHE A 193 -12.37 -25.05 -8.67
N GLU A 194 -12.68 -24.11 -9.57
CA GLU A 194 -14.01 -24.00 -10.17
C GLU A 194 -14.41 -25.24 -10.96
N ALA A 195 -13.48 -25.81 -11.75
CA ALA A 195 -13.72 -27.03 -12.50
C ALA A 195 -14.03 -28.23 -11.58
N ASP A 196 -13.29 -28.35 -10.47
CA ASP A 196 -13.50 -29.41 -9.48
C ASP A 196 -14.79 -29.20 -8.69
N MET A 197 -15.13 -27.95 -8.33
CA MET A 197 -16.42 -27.62 -7.72
C MET A 197 -17.60 -27.97 -8.63
N GLN A 198 -17.51 -27.66 -9.93
CA GLN A 198 -18.54 -28.05 -10.89
C GLN A 198 -18.66 -29.56 -11.05
N THR A 199 -17.54 -30.27 -11.02
CA THR A 199 -17.51 -31.74 -11.09
C THR A 199 -18.11 -32.35 -9.83
N TRP A 200 -17.78 -31.81 -8.65
CA TRP A 200 -18.36 -32.22 -7.38
C TRP A 200 -19.88 -32.00 -7.33
N MET A 201 -20.36 -30.84 -7.78
CA MET A 201 -21.80 -30.54 -7.88
C MET A 201 -22.52 -31.49 -8.85
N ARG A 202 -21.94 -31.76 -10.03
CA ARG A 202 -22.50 -32.72 -11.01
C ARG A 202 -22.48 -34.16 -10.50
N GLY A 203 -21.48 -34.52 -9.70
CA GLY A 203 -21.35 -35.82 -9.05
C GLY A 203 -22.27 -36.04 -7.85
N GLY A 204 -23.19 -35.12 -7.58
CA GLY A 204 -24.18 -35.25 -6.50
C GLY A 204 -23.62 -34.96 -5.10
N ALA A 205 -22.50 -34.25 -4.99
CA ALA A 205 -21.93 -33.83 -3.71
C ALA A 205 -21.57 -34.97 -2.73
N ILE A 206 -21.24 -36.15 -3.26
CA ILE A 206 -20.98 -37.37 -2.48
C ILE A 206 -19.55 -37.40 -1.91
N ALA A 207 -18.58 -36.81 -2.62
CA ALA A 207 -17.19 -36.68 -2.16
C ALA A 207 -17.01 -35.49 -1.20
N PRO A 208 -15.87 -35.35 -0.50
CA PRO A 208 -15.55 -34.13 0.24
C PRO A 208 -15.59 -32.90 -0.67
N MET A 209 -16.19 -31.81 -0.20
CA MET A 209 -16.27 -30.56 -0.96
C MET A 209 -14.86 -30.00 -1.21
N PRO A 210 -14.49 -29.69 -2.47
CA PRO A 210 -13.24 -28.99 -2.76
C PRO A 210 -13.15 -27.68 -1.96
N ALA A 211 -11.96 -27.35 -1.46
CA ALA A 211 -11.73 -26.08 -0.79
C ALA A 211 -10.61 -25.30 -1.49
N LEU A 212 -10.79 -23.99 -1.68
CA LEU A 212 -9.84 -23.14 -2.40
C LEU A 212 -8.41 -23.20 -1.83
N LYS A 213 -8.28 -23.41 -0.52
CA LYS A 213 -6.98 -23.56 0.16
C LYS A 213 -6.14 -24.75 -0.35
N ASP A 214 -6.78 -25.74 -0.97
CA ASP A 214 -6.15 -26.95 -1.50
C ASP A 214 -5.57 -26.71 -2.93
N TYR A 215 -5.76 -25.51 -3.48
CA TYR A 215 -5.28 -25.08 -4.80
C TYR A 215 -4.33 -23.88 -4.63
N PRO A 216 -3.11 -24.08 -4.10
CA PRO A 216 -2.14 -22.99 -4.00
C PRO A 216 -1.70 -22.53 -5.41
N PRO A 217 -1.43 -21.22 -5.60
CA PRO A 217 -0.78 -20.73 -6.81
C PRO A 217 0.63 -21.35 -6.94
N GLU A 218 0.90 -21.97 -8.08
CA GLU A 218 2.21 -22.57 -8.39
C GLU A 218 2.96 -21.61 -9.30
N VAL A 219 3.90 -20.84 -8.75
CA VAL A 219 4.80 -19.99 -9.53
C VAL A 219 6.00 -20.83 -9.96
N GLN A 220 6.18 -21.00 -11.27
CA GLN A 220 7.39 -21.63 -11.80
C GLN A 220 8.52 -20.62 -11.70
N HIS A 221 9.41 -20.80 -10.71
CA HIS A 221 10.69 -20.11 -10.72
C HIS A 221 11.58 -20.85 -11.73
N GLU A 222 11.86 -20.21 -12.87
CA GLU A 222 12.99 -20.67 -13.70
C GLU A 222 14.23 -20.65 -12.82
N ALA A 223 14.91 -21.80 -12.72
CA ALA A 223 16.14 -21.91 -11.95
C ALA A 223 17.17 -20.94 -12.53
N ALA A 224 17.58 -19.96 -11.72
CA ALA A 224 18.64 -19.01 -12.04
C ALA A 224 20.01 -19.69 -12.20
#